data_AF-A0A2I1G749-F1
#
_entry.id   AF-A0A2I1G749-F1
#
_cell.length_a   1.000
_cell.length_b   1.000
_cell.length_c   1.000
_cell.angle_alpha   90.00
_cell.angle_beta   90.00
_cell.angle_gamma   90.00
#
_symmetry.space_group_name_H-M   'P 1'
#
loop_
_entity.id
_entity.type
_entity.pdbx_description
1 polymer ?
#
loop_
_entity_poly.entity_id
_entity_poly.type
_entity_poly.pdbx_seq_one_letter_code
_entity_poly.pdbx_strand_id
1 'polypeptide(L)'
;MTEEPLSTHNTSEDVTQPVNIDGAERYILWLNLLGSQKFNEETVPIPPIDVYYIWHSHLLSPLRYYEDMRRIYDPQQNFPDFPLIRLVTRYLGKNGSHTDPVSESIWVERTKQSWVLDPNDSSDFKINCPWCRKEVQISW
;
A
#
# COMPACT_ATOMS: atom_id res chain seq x y z
N MET A 1 45.72 32.17 8.12
CA MET A 1 45.06 31.48 9.24
C MET A 1 43.75 32.20 9.46
N THR A 2 42.74 31.80 8.71
CA THR A 2 41.42 32.42 8.63
C THR A 2 40.44 31.33 9.03
N GLU A 3 39.81 31.48 10.19
CA GLU A 3 38.79 30.56 10.67
C GLU A 3 37.50 30.79 9.89
N GLU A 4 37.05 29.78 9.15
CA GLU A 4 35.70 29.72 8.58
C GLU A 4 34.70 29.36 9.69
N PRO A 5 33.54 30.03 9.78
CA PRO A 5 32.53 29.68 10.77
C PRO A 5 31.84 28.36 10.38
N LEU A 6 31.76 27.44 11.35
CA LEU A 6 30.98 26.20 11.25
C LEU A 6 29.54 26.51 10.81
N SER A 7 29.16 25.97 9.65
CA SER A 7 27.76 25.88 9.22
C SER A 7 26.98 25.06 10.25
N THR A 8 26.12 25.71 11.01
CA THR A 8 25.12 25.05 11.84
C THR A 8 24.08 24.44 10.91
N HIS A 9 24.26 23.17 10.54
CA HIS A 9 23.16 22.39 9.98
C HIS A 9 22.07 22.30 11.06
N ASN A 10 20.99 23.07 10.86
CA ASN A 10 19.76 22.97 11.64
C ASN A 10 19.22 21.53 11.50
N THR A 11 19.45 20.73 12.54
CA THR A 11 18.66 19.53 12.86
C THR A 11 17.27 19.97 13.32
N SER A 12 16.39 20.28 12.38
CA SER A 12 14.97 20.51 12.68
C SER A 12 14.07 20.38 11.44
N GLU A 13 14.31 19.38 10.59
CA GLU A 13 13.37 18.95 9.55
C GLU A 13 13.32 17.42 9.51
N ASP A 14 12.97 16.83 10.65
CA ASP A 14 12.34 15.51 10.66
C ASP A 14 10.92 15.69 11.18
N VAL A 15 10.00 14.92 10.59
CA VAL A 15 8.59 14.75 10.97
C VAL A 15 7.63 15.84 10.48
N THR A 16 7.32 15.82 9.17
CA THR A 16 5.94 15.73 8.63
C THR A 16 6.00 15.78 7.10
N GLN A 17 6.48 14.70 6.47
CA GLN A 17 6.02 14.44 5.10
C GLN A 17 4.56 13.99 5.23
N PRO A 18 3.58 14.65 4.58
CA PRO A 18 2.20 14.27 4.68
C PRO A 18 2.06 12.83 4.18
N VAL A 19 1.52 11.92 5.01
CA VAL A 19 1.27 10.53 4.60
C VAL A 19 0.37 10.55 3.38
N ASN A 20 0.89 10.15 2.22
CA ASN A 20 0.14 10.24 0.97
C ASN A 20 -1.12 9.35 1.06
N ILE A 21 -2.30 9.95 1.24
CA ILE A 21 -3.57 9.25 1.43
C ILE A 21 -4.07 8.57 0.13
N ASP A 22 -3.42 8.80 -1.03
CA ASP A 22 -3.55 7.94 -2.23
C ASP A 22 -3.16 6.48 -1.90
N GLY A 23 -2.11 6.28 -1.11
CA GLY A 23 -1.71 4.93 -0.68
C GLY A 23 -2.80 4.20 0.11
N ALA A 24 -3.60 4.93 0.91
CA ALA A 24 -4.70 4.34 1.67
C ALA A 24 -5.86 3.91 0.75
N GLU A 25 -6.21 4.72 -0.26
CA GLU A 25 -7.19 4.33 -1.28
C GLU A 25 -6.73 3.08 -2.04
N ARG A 26 -5.49 3.09 -2.52
CA ARG A 26 -4.89 1.96 -3.23
C ARG A 26 -4.85 0.71 -2.35
N TYR A 27 -4.61 0.85 -1.05
CA TYR A 27 -4.69 -0.27 -0.12
C TYR A 27 -6.12 -0.84 0.01
N ILE A 28 -7.15 -0.02 -0.02
CA ILE A 28 -8.54 -0.50 -0.01
C ILE A 28 -8.88 -1.21 -1.34
N LEU A 29 -8.45 -0.66 -2.47
CA LEU A 29 -8.59 -1.32 -3.77
C LEU A 29 -7.90 -2.68 -3.78
N TRP A 30 -6.73 -2.78 -3.15
CA TRP A 30 -6.03 -4.05 -2.96
C TRP A 30 -6.83 -5.06 -2.13
N LEU A 31 -7.38 -4.65 -0.99
CA LEU A 31 -8.19 -5.53 -0.16
C LEU A 31 -9.48 -5.98 -0.87
N ASN A 32 -10.11 -5.10 -1.64
CA ASN A 32 -11.26 -5.43 -2.49
C ASN A 32 -10.89 -6.45 -3.58
N LEU A 33 -9.71 -6.30 -4.19
CA LEU A 33 -9.18 -7.28 -5.15
C LEU A 33 -8.99 -8.65 -4.48
N LEU A 34 -8.36 -8.68 -3.30
CA LEU A 34 -8.16 -9.90 -2.51
C LEU A 34 -9.49 -10.58 -2.12
N GLY A 35 -10.51 -9.78 -1.78
CA GLY A 35 -11.84 -10.30 -1.47
C GLY A 35 -12.64 -10.79 -2.69
N SER A 36 -12.37 -10.25 -3.89
CA SER A 36 -13.17 -10.55 -5.09
C SER A 36 -13.00 -11.97 -5.62
N GLN A 37 -11.92 -12.66 -5.28
CA GLN A 37 -11.62 -14.01 -5.77
C GLN A 37 -10.75 -14.78 -4.78
N LYS A 38 -10.82 -16.11 -4.87
CA LYS A 38 -9.93 -16.97 -4.08
C LYS A 38 -8.58 -17.06 -4.76
N PHE A 39 -7.55 -16.60 -4.08
CA PHE A 39 -6.16 -16.80 -4.49
C PHE A 39 -5.54 -17.96 -3.72
N ASN A 40 -4.60 -18.66 -4.34
CA ASN A 40 -3.69 -19.59 -3.65
C ASN A 40 -2.28 -18.98 -3.60
N GLU A 41 -1.38 -19.46 -2.73
CA GLU A 41 -0.04 -18.87 -2.52
C GLU A 41 0.77 -18.64 -3.82
N GLU A 42 0.56 -19.48 -4.83
CA GLU A 42 1.24 -19.40 -6.13
C GLU A 42 0.62 -18.36 -7.08
N THR A 43 -0.68 -18.08 -6.94
CA THR A 43 -1.46 -17.21 -7.84
C THR A 43 -1.77 -15.84 -7.26
N VAL A 44 -1.53 -15.63 -5.96
CA VAL A 44 -1.66 -14.30 -5.34
C VAL A 44 -0.77 -13.31 -6.10
N PRO A 45 -1.31 -12.23 -6.66
CA PRO A 45 -0.51 -11.20 -7.29
C PRO A 45 0.35 -10.49 -6.24
N ILE A 46 1.45 -9.89 -6.67
CA ILE A 46 2.24 -9.02 -5.81
C ILE A 46 1.64 -7.61 -5.90
N PRO A 47 1.35 -6.91 -4.79
CA PRO A 47 0.84 -5.54 -4.86
C PRO A 47 1.93 -4.55 -5.29
N PRO A 48 1.55 -3.34 -5.73
CA PRO A 48 2.46 -2.19 -5.82
C PRO A 48 3.22 -1.94 -4.52
N ILE A 49 4.38 -1.27 -4.61
CA ILE A 49 5.29 -1.09 -3.47
C ILE A 49 4.70 -0.26 -2.32
N ASP A 50 3.92 0.76 -2.63
CA ASP A 50 3.21 1.61 -1.67
C ASP A 50 2.14 0.81 -0.90
N VAL A 51 1.33 0.04 -1.63
CA VAL A 51 0.32 -0.87 -1.08
C VAL A 51 0.97 -1.96 -0.23
N TYR A 52 2.11 -2.49 -0.67
CA TYR A 52 2.89 -3.48 0.07
C TYR A 52 3.31 -2.95 1.44
N TYR A 53 3.86 -1.74 1.52
CA TYR A 53 4.30 -1.17 2.80
C TYR A 53 3.15 -0.96 3.77
N ILE A 54 1.99 -0.51 3.27
CA ILE A 54 0.78 -0.34 4.09
C ILE A 54 0.27 -1.70 4.58
N TRP A 55 0.19 -2.70 3.69
CA TRP A 55 -0.26 -4.04 4.07
C TRP A 55 0.68 -4.67 5.11
N HIS A 56 1.99 -4.57 4.89
CA HIS A 56 2.99 -5.06 5.84
C HIS A 56 2.83 -4.39 7.21
N SER A 57 2.69 -3.07 7.23
CA SER A 57 2.51 -2.30 8.47
C SER A 57 1.22 -2.68 9.20
N HIS A 58 0.14 -2.96 8.47
CA HIS A 58 -1.12 -3.44 9.04
C HIS A 58 -0.96 -4.83 9.69
N LEU A 59 -0.19 -5.72 9.06
CA LEU A 59 0.11 -7.06 9.59
C LEU A 59 0.96 -7.03 10.89
N LEU A 60 1.70 -5.94 11.16
CA LEU A 60 2.45 -5.77 12.42
C LEU A 60 1.55 -5.68 13.66
N SER A 61 0.23 -5.49 13.48
CA SER A 61 -0.76 -5.59 14.55
C SER A 61 -1.76 -6.72 14.24
N PRO A 62 -1.42 -8.00 14.53
CA PRO A 62 -2.21 -9.15 14.10
C PRO A 62 -3.66 -9.13 14.57
N LEU A 63 -3.91 -8.68 15.81
CA LEU A 63 -5.27 -8.57 16.35
C LEU A 63 -6.09 -7.51 15.60
N ARG A 64 -5.50 -6.34 15.33
CA ARG A 64 -6.16 -5.26 14.59
C ARG A 64 -6.45 -5.70 13.15
N TYR A 65 -5.46 -6.30 12.49
CA TYR A 65 -5.62 -6.87 11.15
C TYR A 65 -6.79 -7.86 11.09
N TYR A 66 -6.84 -8.81 12.02
CA TYR A 66 -7.91 -9.80 12.09
C TYR A 66 -9.29 -9.16 12.30
N GLU A 67 -9.41 -8.20 13.22
CA GLU A 67 -10.67 -7.49 13.44
C GLU A 67 -11.12 -6.70 12.21
N ASP A 68 -10.21 -5.97 11.58
CA ASP A 68 -10.52 -5.12 10.43
C ASP A 68 -10.90 -5.96 9.21
N MET A 69 -10.18 -7.05 8.95
CA MET A 69 -10.57 -8.01 7.90
C MET A 69 -11.96 -8.57 8.17
N ARG A 70 -12.30 -8.96 9.41
CA ARG A 70 -13.65 -9.49 9.72
C ARG A 70 -14.77 -8.47 9.70
N ARG A 71 -14.47 -7.19 9.93
CA ARG A 71 -15.46 -6.11 9.96
C ARG A 71 -15.78 -5.60 8.57
N ILE A 72 -14.76 -5.48 7.73
CA ILE A 72 -14.88 -4.89 6.39
C ILE A 72 -15.22 -5.98 5.36
N TYR A 73 -14.77 -7.21 5.58
CA TYR A 73 -14.83 -8.32 4.64
C TYR A 73 -15.52 -9.55 5.25
N ASP A 74 -16.07 -10.43 4.42
CA ASP A 74 -16.85 -11.58 4.87
C ASP A 74 -15.92 -12.59 5.59
N PRO A 75 -16.27 -13.11 6.77
CA PRO A 75 -15.52 -14.18 7.43
C PRO A 75 -15.24 -15.42 6.57
N GLN A 76 -16.00 -15.65 5.49
CA GLN A 76 -15.76 -16.74 4.53
C GLN A 76 -14.65 -16.42 3.51
N GLN A 77 -14.18 -15.17 3.43
CA GLN A 77 -13.06 -14.79 2.57
C GLN A 77 -11.75 -15.26 3.21
N ASN A 78 -11.16 -16.30 2.59
CA ASN A 78 -9.82 -16.76 2.94
C ASN A 78 -8.80 -15.80 2.32
N PHE A 79 -8.43 -14.76 3.06
CA PHE A 79 -7.37 -13.85 2.64
C PHE A 79 -6.06 -14.65 2.50
N PRO A 80 -5.34 -14.46 1.39
CA PRO A 80 -4.08 -15.15 1.21
C PRO A 80 -3.04 -14.67 2.22
N ASP A 81 -2.09 -15.55 2.54
CA ASP A 81 -0.93 -15.18 3.31
C ASP A 81 -0.12 -14.10 2.58
N PHE A 82 0.55 -13.28 3.38
CA PHE A 82 1.42 -12.23 2.88
C PHE A 82 2.53 -12.85 2.01
N PRO A 83 2.65 -12.48 0.71
CA PRO A 83 3.51 -13.16 -0.25
C PRO A 83 5.00 -12.76 -0.09
N LEU A 84 5.53 -12.79 1.13
CA LEU A 84 6.88 -12.31 1.47
C LEU A 84 7.96 -13.04 0.67
N ILE A 85 7.89 -14.37 0.61
CA ILE A 85 8.89 -15.19 -0.09
C ILE A 85 8.91 -14.86 -1.59
N ARG A 86 7.72 -14.77 -2.20
CA ARG A 86 7.55 -14.41 -3.63
C ARG A 86 8.14 -13.03 -3.91
N LEU A 87 7.86 -12.05 -3.06
CA LEU A 87 8.34 -10.69 -3.21
C LEU A 87 9.86 -10.59 -3.06
N VAL A 88 10.43 -11.19 -2.00
CA VAL A 88 11.88 -11.19 -1.77
C VAL A 88 12.62 -11.91 -2.90
N THR A 89 12.11 -13.05 -3.34
CA THR A 89 12.69 -13.80 -4.47
C THR A 89 12.71 -12.96 -5.74
N ARG A 90 11.65 -12.21 -6.01
CA ARG A 90 11.55 -11.35 -7.21
C ARG A 90 12.46 -10.12 -7.10
N TYR A 91 12.52 -9.50 -5.94
CA TYR A 91 13.36 -8.32 -5.66
C TYR A 91 14.85 -8.65 -5.80
N LEU A 92 15.29 -9.75 -5.18
CA LEU A 92 16.67 -10.23 -5.27
C LEU A 92 17.02 -10.69 -6.70
N GLY A 93 16.08 -11.32 -7.40
CA GLY A 93 16.29 -11.83 -8.77
C GLY A 93 16.35 -10.75 -9.87
N LYS A 94 15.93 -9.51 -9.60
CA LYS A 94 15.87 -8.42 -10.60
C LYS A 94 16.65 -7.16 -10.21
N ASN A 95 17.78 -7.30 -9.50
CA ASN A 95 18.63 -6.17 -9.08
C ASN A 95 17.85 -5.05 -8.35
N GLY A 96 16.88 -5.41 -7.51
CA GLY A 96 16.08 -4.44 -6.76
C GLY A 96 14.88 -3.85 -7.51
N SER A 97 14.57 -4.32 -8.72
CA SER A 97 13.31 -3.96 -9.39
C SER A 97 12.13 -4.71 -8.74
N HIS A 98 11.15 -3.96 -8.25
CA HIS A 98 9.90 -4.49 -7.68
C HIS A 98 8.83 -4.78 -8.74
N THR A 99 9.19 -4.73 -10.04
CA THR A 99 8.23 -4.87 -11.14
C THR A 99 7.93 -6.34 -11.44
N ASP A 100 6.64 -6.69 -11.37
CA ASP A 100 6.12 -7.96 -11.84
C ASP A 100 5.05 -7.73 -12.93
N PRO A 101 5.36 -7.97 -14.22
CA PRO A 101 4.45 -7.62 -15.32
C PRO A 101 3.07 -8.26 -15.22
N VAL A 102 2.99 -9.48 -14.67
CA VAL A 102 1.71 -10.19 -14.49
C VAL A 102 0.89 -9.49 -13.42
N SER A 103 1.46 -9.25 -12.24
CA SER A 103 0.77 -8.56 -11.16
C SER A 103 0.41 -7.11 -11.53
N GLU A 104 1.26 -6.44 -12.30
CA GLU A 104 1.02 -5.11 -12.84
C GLU A 104 -0.17 -5.08 -13.79
N SER A 105 -0.25 -6.02 -14.73
CA SER A 105 -1.40 -6.12 -15.63
C SER A 105 -2.71 -6.35 -14.87
N ILE A 106 -2.70 -7.22 -13.87
CA ILE A 106 -3.86 -7.50 -13.00
C ILE A 106 -4.25 -6.25 -12.23
N TRP A 107 -3.28 -5.53 -11.64
CA TRP A 107 -3.54 -4.30 -10.91
C TRP A 107 -4.22 -3.26 -11.80
N VAL A 108 -3.58 -2.88 -12.90
CA VAL A 108 -4.09 -1.84 -13.81
C VAL A 108 -5.45 -2.24 -14.40
N GLU A 109 -5.65 -3.51 -14.75
CA GLU A 109 -6.93 -3.98 -15.27
C GLU A 109 -8.06 -3.85 -14.24
N ARG A 110 -7.80 -4.21 -12.98
CA ARG A 110 -8.83 -4.37 -11.94
C ARG A 110 -9.11 -3.09 -11.17
N THR A 111 -8.07 -2.30 -10.90
CA THR A 111 -8.19 -1.08 -10.10
C THR A 111 -8.28 0.18 -10.96
N LYS A 112 -7.89 0.10 -12.25
CA LYS A 112 -7.74 1.24 -13.16
C LYS A 112 -6.71 2.29 -12.68
N GLN A 113 -5.87 1.93 -11.72
CA GLN A 113 -4.82 2.77 -11.16
C GLN A 113 -3.46 2.44 -11.78
N SER A 114 -2.56 3.43 -11.85
CA SER A 114 -1.17 3.22 -12.26
C SER A 114 -0.46 2.27 -11.30
N TRP A 115 0.50 1.47 -11.78
CA TRP A 115 1.31 0.62 -10.91
C TRP A 115 2.20 1.45 -9.98
N VAL A 116 2.87 2.46 -10.53
CA VAL A 116 3.71 3.39 -9.76
C VAL A 116 2.85 4.53 -9.24
N LEU A 117 2.93 4.77 -7.93
CA LEU A 117 2.33 5.91 -7.24
C LEU A 117 2.99 7.21 -7.73
N ASP A 118 2.20 8.21 -8.12
CA ASP A 118 2.72 9.55 -8.45
C ASP A 118 2.88 10.35 -7.13
N PRO A 119 4.11 10.72 -6.73
CA PRO A 119 4.32 11.49 -5.51
C PRO A 119 3.75 12.91 -5.55
N ASN A 120 3.45 13.42 -6.75
CA ASN A 120 2.95 14.79 -6.94
C ASN A 120 1.43 14.84 -7.14
N ASP A 121 0.74 13.71 -7.05
CA ASP A 121 -0.71 13.71 -7.12
C ASP A 121 -1.30 14.34 -5.86
N SER A 122 -1.91 15.52 -6.03
CA SER A 122 -2.61 16.27 -4.99
C SER A 122 -4.12 16.19 -5.16
N SER A 123 -4.62 15.20 -5.88
CA SER A 123 -6.05 15.03 -6.11
C SER A 123 -6.77 14.70 -4.81
N ASP A 124 -7.92 15.33 -4.59
CA ASP A 124 -8.84 14.91 -3.53
C ASP A 124 -9.27 13.46 -3.78
N PHE A 125 -9.31 12.66 -2.73
CA PHE A 125 -9.70 11.26 -2.86
C PHE A 125 -10.98 10.94 -2.08
N LYS A 126 -11.68 9.92 -2.58
CA LYS A 126 -13.01 9.53 -2.10
C LYS A 126 -12.96 8.15 -1.50
N ILE A 127 -13.45 8.00 -0.27
CA ILE A 127 -13.57 6.69 0.38
C ILE A 127 -15.00 6.44 0.81
N ASN A 128 -15.50 5.24 0.56
CA ASN A 128 -16.74 4.77 1.17
C ASN A 128 -16.45 4.32 2.60
N CYS A 129 -17.05 5.00 3.57
CA CYS A 129 -16.89 4.63 4.98
C CYS A 129 -17.40 3.20 5.21
N PRO A 130 -16.56 2.27 5.70
CA PRO A 130 -16.96 0.89 5.91
C PRO A 130 -18.04 0.73 6.98
N TRP A 131 -18.20 1.71 7.88
CA TRP A 131 -19.23 1.68 8.93
C TRP A 131 -20.61 2.17 8.49
N CYS A 132 -20.67 3.28 7.76
CA CYS A 132 -21.95 3.94 7.44
C CYS A 132 -22.28 4.01 5.95
N ARG A 133 -21.38 3.51 5.09
CA ARG A 133 -21.49 3.50 3.62
C ARG A 133 -21.65 4.88 2.97
N LYS A 134 -21.37 5.94 3.71
CA LYS A 134 -21.33 7.30 3.15
C LYS A 134 -19.99 7.51 2.45
N GLU A 135 -20.04 8.16 1.30
CA GLU A 135 -18.84 8.67 0.64
C GLU A 135 -18.28 9.82 1.50
N VAL A 136 -17.01 9.73 1.83
CA VAL A 136 -16.25 10.76 2.53
C VAL A 136 -15.21 11.30 1.55
N GLN A 137 -15.25 12.61 1.33
CA GLN A 137 -14.19 13.34 0.63
C GLN A 137 -13.11 13.69 1.63
N ILE A 138 -11.87 13.40 1.31
CA ILE A 138 -10.72 13.82 2.10
C ILE A 138 -9.90 14.75 1.22
N SER A 139 -9.97 16.04 1.55
CA SER A 139 -9.21 17.09 0.86
C SER A 139 -7.80 17.17 1.43
N TRP A 140 -6.84 17.34 0.53
CA TRP A 140 -5.43 17.50 0.87
C TRP A 140 -5.04 18.94 1.23
#